data_AF-A0A820EWS6-F1
#
_entry.id   AF-A0A820EWS6-F1
#
_cell.length_a   1.000
_cell.length_b   1.000
_cell.length_c   1.000
_cell.angle_alpha   90.00
_cell.angle_beta   90.00
_cell.angle_gamma   90.00
#
_symmetry.space_group_name_H-M   'P 1'
#
loop_
_entity.id
_entity.type
_entity.pdbx_description
1 polymer ?
#
loop_
_entity_poly.entity_id
_entity_poly.type
_entity_poly.pdbx_seq_one_letter_code
_entity_poly.pdbx_strand_id
1 'polypeptide(L)'
;ARAIKAKLAYPDYLERDDMTKLDKAYAEYNFNLSYMPNVLSVMQLHSKASLKMLRYPIDSEEWNDILPTHFNAIHRLLANEILFPAAILQTPLFDKDAPKYLNYGGKDKFNGKNETEK
;
A
#
# COMPACT_ATOMS: atom_id res chain seq x y z
N ALA A 1 -2.36 -9.38 -26.11
CA ALA A 1 -2.20 -8.05 -25.47
C ALA A 1 -1.88 -8.25 -23.99
N ARG A 2 -0.83 -7.62 -23.45
CA ARG A 2 -0.51 -7.64 -22.01
C ARG A 2 -1.29 -6.51 -21.35
N ALA A 3 -2.24 -6.84 -20.47
CA ALA A 3 -3.17 -5.89 -19.85
C ALA A 3 -2.94 -5.69 -18.35
N ILE A 4 -1.88 -6.28 -17.78
CA ILE A 4 -1.57 -6.18 -16.35
C ILE A 4 -0.91 -4.83 -16.08
N LYS A 5 -1.43 -4.07 -15.11
CA LYS A 5 -0.79 -2.84 -14.62
C LYS A 5 0.14 -3.17 -13.44
N ALA A 6 1.27 -2.48 -13.36
CA ALA A 6 2.20 -2.59 -12.24
C ALA A 6 2.24 -1.29 -11.45
N LYS A 7 2.19 -1.38 -10.12
CA LYS A 7 2.37 -0.26 -9.19
C LYS A 7 3.52 -0.59 -8.25
N LEU A 8 4.45 0.35 -8.10
CA LEU A 8 5.71 0.14 -7.41
C LEU A 8 5.88 1.17 -6.29
N ALA A 9 6.40 0.71 -5.15
CA ALA A 9 6.72 1.49 -3.97
C ALA A 9 5.53 2.21 -3.32
N TYR A 10 5.17 3.38 -3.83
CA TYR A 10 4.15 4.26 -3.29
C TYR A 10 3.55 5.13 -4.41
N PRO A 11 2.38 5.74 -4.20
CA PRO A 11 1.79 6.63 -5.19
C PRO A 11 2.59 7.92 -5.42
N ASP A 12 2.67 8.37 -6.66
CA ASP A 12 3.37 9.60 -7.08
C ASP A 12 2.95 10.86 -6.31
N TYR A 13 1.70 10.93 -5.85
CA TYR A 13 1.22 12.08 -5.08
C TYR A 13 1.86 12.20 -3.69
N LEU A 14 2.62 11.19 -3.23
CA LEU A 14 3.43 11.26 -2.01
C LEU A 14 4.84 11.80 -2.25
N GLU A 15 5.33 11.81 -3.50
CA GLU A 15 6.66 12.40 -3.83
C GLU A 15 6.61 13.90 -4.06
N ARG A 16 5.44 14.43 -4.43
CA ARG A 16 5.29 15.83 -4.78
C ARG A 16 5.14 16.67 -3.53
N ASP A 17 5.77 17.85 -3.51
CA ASP A 17 5.51 18.91 -2.52
C ASP A 17 4.03 19.39 -2.52
N ASP A 18 3.23 18.92 -3.48
CA ASP A 18 1.79 19.16 -3.58
C ASP A 18 1.00 18.21 -2.67
N MET A 19 0.80 18.66 -1.42
CA MET A 19 -0.01 17.94 -0.43
C MET A 19 -1.52 18.09 -0.65
N THR A 20 -1.99 18.81 -1.68
CA THR A 20 -3.44 19.10 -1.80
C THR A 20 -4.32 17.87 -1.90
N LYS A 21 -3.85 16.77 -2.52
CA LYS A 21 -4.61 15.51 -2.54
C LYS A 21 -4.70 14.88 -1.15
N LEU A 22 -3.60 14.92 -0.40
CA LEU A 22 -3.53 14.39 0.97
C LEU A 22 -4.38 15.23 1.93
N ASP A 23 -4.24 16.56 1.87
CA ASP A 23 -5.01 17.50 2.69
C ASP A 23 -6.51 17.34 2.46
N LYS A 24 -6.93 17.19 1.19
CA LYS A 24 -8.34 16.91 0.86
C LYS A 24 -8.81 15.56 1.40
N ALA A 25 -7.98 14.52 1.31
CA ALA A 25 -8.33 13.19 1.81
C ALA A 25 -8.52 13.19 3.34
N TYR A 26 -7.71 13.97 4.07
CA TYR A 26 -7.76 14.04 5.52
C TYR A 26 -8.53 15.25 6.08
N ALA A 27 -9.15 16.08 5.23
CA ALA A 27 -9.86 17.31 5.65
C ALA A 27 -11.01 17.07 6.63
N GLU A 28 -11.69 15.91 6.57
CA GLU A 28 -12.79 15.55 7.49
C GLU A 28 -12.27 14.99 8.83
N TYR A 29 -10.97 14.69 8.97
CA TYR A 29 -10.40 14.10 10.19
C TYR A 29 -10.04 15.18 11.20
N ASN A 30 -10.64 15.09 12.39
CA ASN A 30 -10.36 15.97 13.51
C ASN A 30 -10.02 15.14 14.75
N PHE A 31 -8.81 15.33 15.28
CA PHE A 31 -8.27 14.57 16.39
C PHE A 31 -8.11 15.43 17.64
N ASN A 32 -8.43 14.87 18.80
CA ASN A 32 -8.14 15.46 20.11
C ASN A 32 -7.26 14.51 20.95
N LEU A 33 -6.94 14.88 22.19
CA LEU A 33 -6.09 14.05 23.07
C LEU A 33 -6.77 12.76 23.57
N SER A 34 -8.09 12.62 23.43
CA SER A 34 -8.84 11.45 23.85
C SER A 34 -8.87 10.39 22.75
N TYR A 35 -8.32 9.21 23.06
CA TYR A 35 -8.20 8.11 22.11
C TYR A 35 -9.55 7.56 21.63
N MET A 36 -10.48 7.30 22.55
CA MET A 36 -11.72 6.61 22.20
C MET A 36 -12.62 7.42 21.24
N PRO A 37 -12.89 8.72 21.46
CA PRO A 37 -13.63 9.55 20.52
C PRO A 37 -12.97 9.64 19.14
N ASN A 38 -11.63 9.68 19.08
CA ASN A 38 -10.90 9.68 17.81
C ASN A 38 -11.15 8.39 17.02
N VAL A 39 -11.07 7.23 17.69
CA VAL A 39 -11.34 5.93 17.06
C VAL A 39 -12.75 5.89 16.50
N LEU A 40 -13.75 6.31 17.29
CA LEU A 40 -15.15 6.33 16.82
C LEU A 40 -15.34 7.25 15.61
N SER A 41 -14.73 8.44 15.63
CA SER A 41 -14.77 9.40 14.52
C SER A 41 -14.19 8.78 13.24
N VAL A 42 -13.02 8.14 13.34
CA VAL A 42 -12.39 7.44 12.21
C VAL A 42 -13.28 6.33 11.67
N MET A 43 -13.88 5.51 12.53
CA MET A 43 -14.80 4.44 12.11
C MET A 43 -16.02 4.98 11.37
N GLN A 44 -16.60 6.09 11.85
CA GLN A 44 -17.74 6.75 11.20
C GLN A 44 -17.36 7.31 9.82
N LEU A 45 -16.21 7.99 9.72
CA LEU A 45 -15.70 8.52 8.45
C LEU A 45 -15.43 7.41 7.44
N HIS A 46 -14.80 6.32 7.88
CA HIS A 46 -14.53 5.17 7.02
C HIS A 46 -15.83 4.53 6.50
N SER A 47 -16.82 4.31 7.36
CA SER A 47 -18.13 3.78 6.96
C SER A 47 -18.82 4.68 5.93
N LYS A 48 -18.83 6.00 6.17
CA LYS A 48 -19.38 7.00 5.25
C LYS A 48 -18.67 6.99 3.90
N ALA A 49 -17.34 6.88 3.88
CA ALA A 49 -16.55 6.81 2.66
C ALA A 49 -16.87 5.55 1.84
N SER A 50 -16.91 4.38 2.49
CA SER A 50 -17.26 3.11 1.85
C SER A 50 -18.68 3.12 1.26
N LEU A 51 -19.65 3.74 1.95
CA LEU A 51 -21.01 3.90 1.43
C LEU A 51 -21.07 4.88 0.24
N LYS A 52 -20.28 5.95 0.23
CA LYS A 52 -20.19 6.88 -0.90
C LYS A 52 -19.68 6.17 -2.16
N MET A 53 -18.71 5.26 -2.03
CA MET A 53 -18.11 4.53 -3.16
C MET A 53 -19.15 3.71 -3.97
N LEU A 54 -20.27 3.31 -3.37
CA LEU A 54 -21.36 2.58 -4.05
C LEU A 54 -22.00 3.33 -5.23
N ARG A 55 -21.72 4.63 -5.40
CA ARG A 55 -22.27 5.48 -6.47
C ARG A 55 -21.23 5.92 -7.48
N TYR A 56 -19.96 5.56 -7.29
CA TYR A 56 -18.86 5.98 -8.15
C TYR A 56 -18.19 4.76 -8.80
N PRO A 57 -17.64 4.92 -10.01
CA PRO A 57 -16.82 3.88 -10.61
C PRO A 57 -15.55 3.64 -9.78
N ILE A 58 -15.00 2.43 -9.87
CA ILE A 58 -13.71 2.10 -9.25
C ILE A 58 -12.62 2.84 -10.02
N ASP A 59 -11.90 3.71 -9.34
CA ASP A 59 -10.72 4.36 -9.90
C ASP A 59 -9.52 3.39 -9.86
N SER A 60 -9.01 3.03 -11.04
CA SER A 60 -7.86 2.14 -11.13
C SER A 60 -6.55 2.79 -10.70
N GLU A 61 -6.44 4.12 -10.68
CA GLU A 61 -5.20 4.80 -10.29
C GLU A 61 -5.07 4.95 -8.76
N GLU A 62 -6.15 4.71 -8.02
CA GLU A 62 -6.13 4.85 -6.56
C GLU A 62 -5.38 3.72 -5.84
N TRP A 63 -4.76 4.11 -4.73
CA TRP A 63 -3.98 3.23 -3.85
C TRP A 63 -4.72 2.89 -2.55
N ASN A 64 -5.99 3.29 -2.42
CA ASN A 64 -6.82 3.31 -1.20
C ASN A 64 -6.66 2.14 -0.20
N ASP A 65 -6.46 0.91 -0.69
CA ASP A 65 -6.40 -0.27 0.18
C ASP A 65 -4.98 -0.79 0.46
N ILE A 66 -3.93 -0.15 -0.09
CA ILE A 66 -2.55 -0.63 0.01
C ILE A 66 -1.65 0.51 0.46
N LEU A 67 -1.24 0.42 1.73
CA LEU A 67 -0.21 1.29 2.31
C LEU A 67 1.17 0.90 1.77
N PRO A 68 2.05 1.88 1.48
CA PRO A 68 3.46 1.65 1.13
C PRO A 68 4.25 0.82 2.16
N THR A 69 3.77 0.81 3.41
CA THR A 69 4.37 0.09 4.55
C THR A 69 4.07 -1.41 4.57
N HIS A 70 3.16 -1.91 3.71
CA HIS A 70 2.90 -3.35 3.62
C HIS A 70 4.14 -4.09 3.11
N PHE A 71 4.53 -5.17 3.79
CA PHE A 71 5.72 -5.95 3.45
C PHE A 71 5.46 -7.05 2.40
N ASN A 72 4.24 -7.13 1.85
CA ASN A 72 3.84 -8.17 0.90
C ASN A 72 3.45 -7.57 -0.46
N ALA A 73 3.73 -8.31 -1.53
CA ALA A 73 3.23 -8.01 -2.87
C ALA A 73 1.80 -8.54 -3.04
N ILE A 74 0.94 -7.77 -3.72
CA ILE A 74 -0.50 -8.05 -3.81
C ILE A 74 -0.93 -8.03 -5.27
N HIS A 75 -1.81 -8.96 -5.67
CA HIS A 75 -2.50 -8.93 -6.96
C HIS A 75 -3.97 -8.56 -6.78
N ARG A 76 -4.39 -7.43 -7.35
CA ARG A 76 -5.81 -7.02 -7.38
C ARG A 76 -6.47 -7.62 -8.61
N LEU A 77 -7.22 -8.71 -8.40
CA LEU A 77 -7.87 -9.47 -9.49
C LEU A 77 -8.80 -8.61 -10.35
N LEU A 78 -9.66 -7.79 -9.73
CA LEU A 78 -10.66 -7.00 -10.43
C LEU A 78 -10.07 -5.87 -11.29
N ALA A 79 -8.95 -5.30 -10.84
CA ALA A 79 -8.25 -4.23 -11.55
C ALA A 79 -7.13 -4.77 -12.45
N ASN A 80 -6.83 -6.06 -12.38
CA ASN A 80 -5.72 -6.72 -13.06
C ASN A 80 -4.36 -6.02 -12.81
N GLU A 81 -4.08 -5.75 -11.52
CA GLU A 81 -2.90 -5.00 -11.08
C GLU A 81 -2.01 -5.83 -10.16
N ILE A 82 -0.70 -5.74 -10.34
CA ILE A 82 0.29 -6.25 -9.39
C ILE A 82 0.92 -5.06 -8.66
N LEU A 83 0.91 -5.12 -7.32
CA LEU A 83 1.47 -4.10 -6.43
C LEU A 83 2.67 -4.63 -5.67
N PHE A 84 3.76 -3.86 -5.67
CA PHE A 84 4.96 -4.06 -4.87
C PHE A 84 5.19 -2.85 -3.97
N PRO A 85 4.72 -2.85 -2.71
CA PRO A 85 4.87 -1.70 -1.83
C PRO A 85 6.34 -1.44 -1.45
N ALA A 86 6.66 -0.22 -1.03
CA ALA A 86 8.03 0.18 -0.75
C ALA A 86 8.72 -0.71 0.29
N ALA A 87 7.97 -1.18 1.30
CA ALA A 87 8.52 -2.00 2.37
C ALA A 87 8.97 -3.42 1.93
N ILE A 88 8.59 -3.93 0.75
CA ILE A 88 9.17 -5.18 0.23
C ILE A 88 10.46 -4.94 -0.56
N LEU A 89 10.73 -3.69 -0.97
CA LEU A 89 11.89 -3.29 -1.78
C LEU A 89 13.11 -2.96 -0.90
N GLN A 90 13.34 -3.79 0.11
CA GLN A 90 14.47 -3.67 1.03
C GLN A 90 15.21 -5.00 1.16
N THR A 91 16.45 -4.93 1.64
CA THR A 91 17.26 -6.11 1.97
C THR A 91 16.51 -6.99 2.99
N PRO A 92 16.44 -8.32 2.82
CA PRO A 92 17.19 -9.17 1.88
C PRO A 92 16.52 -9.42 0.52
N LEU A 93 15.35 -8.84 0.26
CA LEU A 93 14.54 -9.15 -0.92
C LEU A 93 14.97 -8.35 -2.16
N PHE A 94 15.38 -7.11 -1.97
CA PHE A 94 15.87 -6.26 -3.05
C PHE A 94 16.93 -5.28 -2.55
N ASP A 95 18.06 -5.24 -3.25
CA ASP A 95 19.14 -4.26 -3.03
C ASP A 95 19.78 -3.92 -4.38
N LYS A 96 19.84 -2.62 -4.72
CA LYS A 96 20.39 -2.14 -6.00
C LYS A 96 21.88 -2.45 -6.16
N ASP A 97 22.62 -2.54 -5.06
CA ASP A 97 24.06 -2.75 -5.06
C ASP A 97 24.44 -4.24 -4.89
N ALA A 98 23.45 -5.10 -4.60
CA ALA A 98 23.67 -6.53 -4.47
C ALA A 98 23.85 -7.23 -5.83
N PRO A 99 24.63 -8.33 -5.88
CA PRO A 99 24.70 -9.18 -7.06
C PRO A 99 23.32 -9.61 -7.55
N LYS A 100 23.08 -9.52 -8.86
CA LYS A 100 21.76 -9.77 -9.48
C LYS A 100 21.07 -11.06 -9.02
N TYR A 101 21.84 -12.13 -8.80
CA TYR A 101 21.28 -13.43 -8.37
C TYR A 101 20.58 -13.37 -7.00
N LEU A 102 21.00 -12.46 -6.10
CA LEU A 102 20.32 -12.28 -4.81
C LEU A 102 18.96 -11.62 -4.98
N ASN A 103 18.83 -10.63 -5.87
CA ASN A 103 17.55 -9.98 -6.16
C ASN A 103 16.57 -10.91 -6.89
N TYR A 104 17.07 -11.80 -7.76
CA TYR A 104 16.23 -12.78 -8.43
C TYR A 104 15.83 -13.97 -7.53
N GLY A 105 16.66 -14.33 -6.55
CA GLY A 105 16.43 -15.46 -5.63
C GLY A 105 15.91 -15.08 -4.24
N GLY A 106 15.78 -13.79 -3.92
CA GLY A 106 15.55 -13.30 -2.56
C GLY A 106 14.27 -13.83 -1.90
N LYS A 107 13.25 -14.20 -2.69
CA LYS A 107 11.97 -14.70 -2.17
C LYS A 107 12.10 -16.03 -1.40
N ASP A 108 13.04 -16.90 -1.80
CA ASP A 108 13.23 -18.21 -1.18
C ASP A 108 14.00 -18.14 0.15
N LYS A 109 14.80 -17.07 0.36
CA LYS A 109 15.55 -16.87 1.61
C LYS A 109 14.69 -16.45 2.80
N PHE A 110 13.50 -15.89 2.58
CA PHE A 110 12.62 -15.45 3.68
C PHE A 110 11.93 -16.63 4.37
N ASN A 111 11.54 -17.68 3.63
CA ASN A 111 10.91 -18.87 4.22
C ASN A 111 11.93 -19.83 4.84
N GLY A 112 13.17 -19.87 4.36
CA GLY A 112 14.21 -20.80 4.86
C GLY A 112 14.76 -20.49 6.25
N LYS A 113 14.46 -19.33 6.86
CA LYS A 113 14.86 -19.01 8.24
C LYS A 113 13.85 -19.44 9.29
N ASN A 114 12.57 -19.60 8.93
CA ASN A 114 11.51 -19.96 9.88
C ASN A 114 11.39 -21.46 10.11
N GLU A 115 12.06 -22.29 9.30
CA GLU A 115 12.08 -23.75 9.44
C GLU A 115 13.32 -24.27 10.19
N THR A 116 14.37 -23.46 10.36
CA THR A 116 15.62 -23.86 11.03
C THR A 116 15.68 -23.51 12.53
N GLU A 117 14.63 -22.91 13.09
CA GLU A 117 14.51 -22.60 14.53
C GLU A 117 13.38 -23.39 15.24
N LYS A 118 12.99 -24.56 14.72
CA LYS A 118 12.18 -25.55 15.45
C LYS A 118 12.99 -26.77 15.86
#